data_AF-A0AAD9JGS7-F1
#
_entry.id   AF-A0AAD9JGS7-F1
#
_cell.length_a   1.000
_cell.length_b   1.000
_cell.length_c   1.000
_cell.angle_alpha   90.00
_cell.angle_beta   90.00
_cell.angle_gamma   90.00
#
_symmetry.space_group_name_H-M   'P 1'
#
loop_
_entity.id
_entity.type
_entity.pdbx_description
1 polymer ?
#
loop_
_entity_poly.entity_id
_entity_poly.type
_entity_poly.pdbx_seq_one_letter_code
_entity_poly.pdbx_strand_id
1 'polypeptide(L)'
;MTCAQLNQLGIVDGCITEDSDVFLFGAKTVYRNFNVCAGKTNTIHRYEMAQIEESTLNLTREKLIVFALLAGCDYGGGVRDVGKEKAVKLLHSWPSDGDVLQRLQDWRTPDNELDRVACYKNLKRPVHCRKCDHLGTISSHSLDGCYLCHTCDCYDKKSSSWRPCLCQWHKRNKEYATKSLEINIRKKACTDPEFPNKEIIEAFLHPEPGFTDDSLKISWTRPSYDNIKVIGLLCYLWCDDVASIYLQAFLHEHLYWEDDRINKKKVLMKRLFRHQSYLQKS
;
A
#
# COMPACT_ATOMS: atom_id res chain seq x y z
N MET A 1 -5.10 -13.49 9.44
CA MET A 1 -3.80 -14.20 9.38
C MET A 1 -3.89 -15.50 8.58
N THR A 2 -4.57 -16.55 9.07
CA THR A 2 -4.64 -17.87 8.39
C THR A 2 -5.08 -17.82 6.92
N CYS A 3 -6.12 -17.04 6.58
CA CYS A 3 -6.59 -16.94 5.20
C CYS A 3 -5.50 -16.45 4.24
N ALA A 4 -4.69 -15.49 4.67
CA ALA A 4 -3.60 -14.94 3.88
C ALA A 4 -2.51 -15.99 3.64
N GLN A 5 -2.13 -16.75 4.67
CA GLN A 5 -1.17 -17.86 4.56
C GLN A 5 -1.64 -18.93 3.57
N LEU A 6 -2.90 -19.37 3.66
CA LEU A 6 -3.46 -20.35 2.72
C LEU A 6 -3.42 -19.85 1.26
N ASN A 7 -3.69 -18.57 1.04
CA ASN A 7 -3.62 -17.98 -0.30
C ASN A 7 -2.16 -17.80 -0.76
N GLN A 8 -1.26 -17.44 0.14
CA GLN A 8 0.16 -17.33 -0.15
C GLN A 8 0.76 -18.68 -0.59
N LEU A 9 0.40 -19.77 0.10
CA LEU A 9 0.77 -21.15 -0.20
C LEU A 9 0.07 -21.71 -1.46
N GLY A 10 -0.96 -21.05 -1.98
CA GLY A 10 -1.72 -21.52 -3.13
C GLY A 10 -2.72 -22.64 -2.83
N ILE A 11 -3.03 -22.88 -1.56
CA ILE A 11 -4.07 -23.83 -1.13
C ILE A 11 -5.47 -23.29 -1.48
N VAL A 12 -5.63 -21.97 -1.48
CA VAL A 12 -6.86 -21.28 -1.91
C VAL A 12 -6.57 -20.19 -2.94
N ASP A 13 -7.52 -19.94 -3.85
CA ASP A 13 -7.37 -18.94 -4.93
C ASP A 13 -7.43 -17.49 -4.44
N GLY A 14 -8.04 -17.22 -3.28
CA GLY A 14 -8.11 -15.88 -2.71
C GLY A 14 -8.80 -15.81 -1.36
N CYS A 15 -8.73 -14.65 -0.72
CA CYS A 15 -9.36 -14.37 0.57
C CYS A 15 -10.61 -13.52 0.37
N ILE A 16 -11.74 -13.89 0.97
CA ILE A 16 -12.93 -13.03 1.05
C ILE A 16 -12.90 -12.32 2.41
N THR A 17 -12.70 -11.00 2.42
CA THR A 17 -12.61 -10.21 3.66
C THR A 17 -12.80 -8.72 3.39
N GLU A 18 -13.31 -7.97 4.37
CA GLU A 18 -13.29 -6.49 4.38
C GLU A 18 -12.06 -5.91 5.09
N ASP A 19 -11.23 -6.76 5.68
CA ASP A 19 -10.02 -6.34 6.36
C ASP A 19 -8.87 -6.15 5.34
N SER A 20 -8.22 -4.99 5.37
CA SER A 20 -7.06 -4.68 4.51
C SER A 20 -5.76 -5.30 5.01
N ASP A 21 -5.66 -5.67 6.28
CA ASP A 21 -4.43 -6.17 6.89
C ASP A 21 -4.05 -7.55 6.32
N VAL A 22 -4.99 -8.21 5.63
CA VAL A 22 -4.77 -9.45 4.89
C VAL A 22 -3.61 -9.36 3.88
N PHE A 23 -3.35 -8.18 3.30
CA PHE A 23 -2.20 -7.96 2.41
C PHE A 23 -0.87 -7.88 3.17
N LEU A 24 -0.88 -7.34 4.39
CA LEU A 24 0.30 -7.27 5.26
C LEU A 24 0.76 -8.69 5.64
N PHE A 25 -0.20 -9.59 5.84
CA PHE A 25 0.03 -11.03 6.06
C PHE A 25 0.35 -11.84 4.79
N GLY A 26 0.47 -11.21 3.62
CA GLY A 26 0.98 -11.86 2.40
C GLY A 26 -0.08 -12.48 1.47
N ALA A 27 -1.36 -12.11 1.61
CA ALA A 27 -2.36 -12.52 0.62
C ALA A 27 -2.05 -11.94 -0.78
N LYS A 28 -2.24 -12.77 -1.80
CA LYS A 28 -2.03 -12.43 -3.21
C LYS A 28 -3.31 -11.90 -3.86
N THR A 29 -4.48 -12.43 -3.47
CA THR A 29 -5.77 -12.09 -4.07
C THR A 29 -6.84 -11.92 -2.99
N VAL A 30 -7.54 -10.79 -3.02
CA VAL A 30 -8.56 -10.43 -2.02
C VAL A 30 -9.85 -10.00 -2.72
N TYR A 31 -10.97 -10.53 -2.24
CA TYR A 31 -12.31 -10.19 -2.68
C TYR A 31 -13.03 -9.40 -1.59
N ARG A 32 -13.51 -8.21 -1.95
CA ARG A 32 -14.27 -7.30 -1.09
C ARG A 32 -15.67 -7.05 -1.65
N ASN A 33 -16.52 -6.50 -0.79
CA ASN A 33 -17.93 -6.24 -1.00
C ASN A 33 -18.70 -7.50 -1.41
N PHE A 34 -18.46 -8.59 -0.68
CA PHE A 34 -19.17 -9.86 -0.87
C PHE A 34 -20.57 -9.80 -0.22
N ASN A 35 -21.40 -8.88 -0.70
CA ASN A 35 -22.78 -8.73 -0.27
C ASN A 35 -23.70 -9.33 -1.32
N VAL A 36 -24.47 -10.34 -0.94
CA VAL A 36 -25.50 -10.94 -1.79
C VAL A 36 -26.86 -10.51 -1.25
N CYS A 37 -27.25 -9.27 -1.54
CA CYS A 37 -28.60 -8.79 -1.23
C CYS A 37 -29.48 -8.88 -2.47
N ALA A 38 -30.66 -9.47 -2.34
CA ALA A 38 -31.64 -9.50 -3.43
C ALA A 38 -32.06 -8.07 -3.79
N GLY A 39 -32.05 -7.74 -5.09
CA GLY A 39 -32.51 -6.44 -5.62
C GLY A 39 -31.46 -5.33 -5.71
N LYS A 40 -30.19 -5.58 -5.39
CA LYS A 40 -29.07 -4.65 -5.65
C LYS A 40 -28.08 -5.25 -6.65
N THR A 41 -27.39 -4.39 -7.40
CA THR A 41 -26.24 -4.81 -8.21
C THR A 41 -25.12 -5.24 -7.27
N ASN A 42 -24.93 -6.54 -7.12
CA ASN A 42 -23.88 -7.10 -6.30
C ASN A 42 -22.54 -7.03 -7.06
N THR A 43 -21.73 -6.01 -6.78
CA THR A 43 -20.39 -5.84 -7.36
C THR A 43 -19.34 -6.32 -6.37
N ILE A 44 -18.67 -7.42 -6.70
CA ILE A 44 -17.51 -7.91 -5.94
C ILE A 44 -16.26 -7.23 -6.47
N HIS A 45 -15.46 -6.67 -5.59
CA HIS A 45 -14.19 -6.02 -5.94
C HIS A 45 -13.05 -7.01 -5.73
N ARG A 46 -12.29 -7.29 -6.78
CA ARG A 46 -11.08 -8.13 -6.72
C ARG A 46 -9.85 -7.24 -6.70
N TYR A 47 -8.97 -7.47 -5.74
CA TYR A 47 -7.69 -6.81 -5.60
C TYR A 47 -6.58 -7.86 -5.63
N GLU A 48 -5.57 -7.66 -6.47
CA GLU A 48 -4.43 -8.55 -6.62
C GLU A 48 -3.15 -7.81 -6.24
N MET A 49 -2.29 -8.45 -5.45
CA MET A 49 -1.04 -7.86 -4.99
C MET A 49 -0.14 -7.46 -6.17
N ALA A 50 -0.08 -8.29 -7.21
CA ALA A 50 0.64 -7.98 -8.45
C ALA A 50 0.14 -6.70 -9.13
N GLN A 51 -1.19 -6.47 -9.14
CA GLN A 51 -1.76 -5.24 -9.69
C GLN A 51 -1.42 -4.03 -8.82
N ILE A 52 -1.38 -4.18 -7.50
CA ILE A 52 -0.98 -3.09 -6.59
C ILE A 52 0.49 -2.70 -6.84
N GLU A 53 1.37 -3.67 -7.03
CA GLU A 53 2.79 -3.46 -7.32
C GLU A 53 3.03 -2.83 -8.70
N GLU A 54 2.32 -3.30 -9.74
CA GLU A 54 2.48 -2.81 -11.12
C GLU A 54 1.75 -1.48 -11.38
N SER A 55 0.75 -1.14 -10.58
CA SER A 55 -0.01 0.11 -10.72
C SER A 55 0.80 1.36 -10.35
N THR A 56 0.19 2.52 -10.52
CA THR A 56 0.73 3.80 -10.04
C THR A 56 0.98 3.85 -8.53
N LEU A 57 0.45 2.88 -7.76
CA LEU A 57 0.72 2.77 -6.33
C LEU A 57 2.15 2.28 -6.06
N ASN A 58 2.69 1.32 -6.83
CA ASN A 58 4.04 0.77 -6.64
C ASN A 58 4.34 0.44 -5.16
N LEU A 59 3.42 -0.30 -4.52
CA LEU A 59 3.51 -0.71 -3.12
C LEU A 59 3.70 -2.23 -3.05
N THR A 60 4.90 -2.67 -2.70
CA THR A 60 5.18 -4.07 -2.33
C THR A 60 4.64 -4.37 -0.95
N ARG A 61 4.63 -5.64 -0.54
CA ARG A 61 4.23 -6.05 0.82
C ARG A 61 5.01 -5.30 1.90
N GLU A 62 6.33 -5.16 1.75
CA GLU A 62 7.19 -4.44 2.68
C GLU A 62 6.82 -2.95 2.75
N LYS A 63 6.54 -2.33 1.60
CA LYS A 63 6.05 -0.93 1.55
C LYS A 63 4.69 -0.79 2.20
N LEU A 64 3.79 -1.78 2.07
CA LEU A 64 2.49 -1.79 2.75
C LEU A 64 2.65 -1.93 4.28
N ILE A 65 3.62 -2.72 4.76
CA ILE A 65 3.94 -2.81 6.20
C ILE A 65 4.45 -1.46 6.71
N VAL A 66 5.38 -0.83 5.99
CA VAL A 66 5.85 0.53 6.35
C VAL A 66 4.70 1.54 6.31
N PHE A 67 3.82 1.44 5.31
CA PHE A 67 2.62 2.28 5.22
C PHE A 67 1.72 2.11 6.45
N ALA A 68 1.46 0.87 6.89
CA ALA A 68 0.65 0.57 8.07
C ALA A 68 1.29 1.11 9.36
N LEU A 69 2.61 1.00 9.51
CA LEU A 69 3.35 1.58 10.64
C LEU A 69 3.30 3.12 10.65
N LEU A 70 3.26 3.76 9.49
CA LEU A 70 3.23 5.22 9.38
C LEU A 70 1.82 5.80 9.51
N ALA A 71 0.85 5.23 8.79
CA ALA A 71 -0.52 5.73 8.69
C ALA A 71 -1.46 5.16 9.78
N GLY A 72 -1.05 4.08 10.43
CA GLY A 72 -1.84 3.34 11.41
C GLY A 72 -2.57 2.14 10.80
N CYS A 73 -2.74 1.10 11.60
CA CYS A 73 -3.52 -0.12 11.34
C CYS A 73 -4.11 -0.65 12.65
N ASP A 74 -4.79 -1.79 12.61
CA ASP A 74 -5.41 -2.37 13.81
C ASP A 74 -4.38 -2.80 14.86
N TYR A 75 -3.12 -3.00 14.45
CA TYR A 75 -2.01 -3.40 15.31
C TYR A 75 -1.23 -2.20 15.89
N GLY A 76 -1.47 -0.97 15.43
CA GLY A 76 -0.74 0.21 15.92
C GLY A 76 -1.28 1.54 15.42
N GLY A 77 -1.26 2.56 16.28
CA GLY A 77 -1.88 3.87 16.02
C GLY A 77 -1.18 4.76 14.97
N GLY A 78 -0.04 4.32 14.43
CA GLY A 78 0.72 5.06 13.43
C GLY A 78 1.47 6.28 13.97
N VAL A 79 2.07 7.05 13.07
CA VAL A 79 2.80 8.27 13.43
C VAL A 79 1.85 9.47 13.41
N ARG A 80 1.82 10.24 14.50
CA ARG A 80 0.95 11.42 14.63
C ARG A 80 1.13 12.40 13.45
N ASP A 81 0.00 12.83 12.87
CA ASP A 81 -0.12 13.70 11.70
C ASP A 81 0.47 13.15 10.38
N VAL A 82 0.74 11.85 10.30
CA VAL A 82 1.16 11.15 9.09
C VAL A 82 0.00 10.33 8.59
N GLY A 83 -0.83 10.95 7.73
CA GLY A 83 -1.93 10.25 7.07
C GLY A 83 -1.48 9.50 5.81
N LYS A 84 -2.44 8.79 5.22
CA LYS A 84 -2.24 7.94 4.02
C LYS A 84 -1.50 8.65 2.89
N GLU A 85 -1.88 9.88 2.57
CA GLU A 85 -1.24 10.65 1.49
C GLU A 85 0.24 10.96 1.75
N LYS A 86 0.61 11.29 3.00
CA LYS A 86 2.01 11.59 3.34
C LYS A 86 2.85 10.32 3.35
N ALA A 87 2.29 9.21 3.83
CA ALA A 87 2.94 7.91 3.83
C ALA A 87 3.22 7.44 2.39
N VAL A 88 2.23 7.50 1.49
CA VAL A 88 2.43 7.15 0.07
C VAL A 88 3.47 8.06 -0.60
N LYS A 89 3.39 9.38 -0.38
CA LYS A 89 4.39 10.32 -0.92
C LYS A 89 5.81 10.03 -0.44
N LEU A 90 5.97 9.62 0.82
CA LEU A 90 7.25 9.19 1.37
C LEU A 90 7.75 7.92 0.68
N LEU A 91 6.91 6.89 0.58
CA LEU A 91 7.26 5.62 -0.05
C LEU A 91 7.63 5.79 -1.54
N HIS A 92 6.96 6.69 -2.26
CA HIS A 92 7.31 7.04 -3.63
C HIS A 92 8.62 7.83 -3.76
N SER A 93 9.04 8.54 -2.69
CA SER A 93 10.33 9.22 -2.68
C SER A 93 11.52 8.28 -2.49
N TRP A 94 11.26 7.05 -2.05
CA TRP A 94 12.28 6.03 -1.86
C TRP A 94 12.59 5.27 -3.15
N PRO A 95 13.83 4.77 -3.32
CA PRO A 95 14.17 3.89 -4.44
C PRO A 95 13.28 2.66 -4.47
N SER A 96 12.89 2.20 -5.66
CA SER A 96 12.01 1.02 -5.80
C SER A 96 12.69 -0.29 -5.38
N ASP A 97 14.00 -0.40 -5.59
CA ASP A 97 14.78 -1.62 -5.34
C ASP A 97 15.47 -1.64 -3.96
N GLY A 98 15.17 -0.65 -3.11
CA GLY A 98 15.78 -0.53 -1.78
C GLY A 98 15.01 -1.32 -0.72
N ASP A 99 15.73 -1.82 0.29
CA ASP A 99 15.10 -2.39 1.48
C ASP A 99 14.45 -1.28 2.33
N VAL A 100 13.13 -1.14 2.16
CA VAL A 100 12.32 -0.10 2.82
C VAL A 100 12.18 -0.35 4.32
N LEU A 101 12.24 -1.61 4.77
CA LEU A 101 12.14 -1.95 6.19
C LEU A 101 13.46 -1.65 6.89
N GLN A 102 14.60 -2.01 6.28
CA GLN A 102 15.92 -1.65 6.78
C GLN A 102 16.07 -0.13 6.84
N ARG A 103 15.65 0.59 5.79
CA ARG A 103 15.68 2.06 5.78
C ARG A 103 14.87 2.67 6.93
N LEU A 104 13.71 2.09 7.25
CA LEU A 104 12.89 2.54 8.38
C LEU A 104 13.59 2.26 9.72
N GLN A 105 14.25 1.11 9.86
CA GLN A 105 15.04 0.76 11.05
C GLN A 105 16.25 1.70 11.21
N ASP A 106 16.90 2.06 10.10
CA ASP A 106 18.04 2.97 10.06
C ASP A 106 17.69 4.39 10.52
N TRP A 107 16.41 4.76 10.61
CA TRP A 107 16.02 6.04 11.21
C TRP A 107 16.53 6.21 12.64
N ARG A 108 16.80 5.11 13.36
CA ARG A 108 17.34 5.11 14.72
C ARG A 108 18.86 5.09 14.80
N THR A 109 19.57 4.83 13.70
CA THR A 109 21.03 4.76 13.76
C THR A 109 21.61 6.14 14.05
N PRO A 110 22.63 6.24 14.92
CA PRO A 110 23.37 7.49 15.09
C PRO A 110 24.05 7.89 13.77
N ASP A 111 24.37 9.17 13.63
CA ASP A 111 25.04 9.75 12.45
C ASP A 111 24.35 9.47 11.11
N ASN A 112 23.02 9.36 11.13
CA ASN A 112 22.21 9.17 9.95
C ASN A 112 22.38 10.36 8.99
N GLU A 113 22.41 10.08 7.68
CA GLU A 113 22.48 11.10 6.63
C GLU A 113 21.38 12.17 6.79
N LEU A 114 20.18 11.76 7.23
CA LEU A 114 19.05 12.65 7.47
C LEU A 114 19.33 13.67 8.56
N ASP A 115 20.17 13.37 9.57
CA ASP A 115 20.59 14.33 10.59
C ASP A 115 21.52 15.40 10.01
N ARG A 116 22.47 14.96 9.18
CA ARG A 116 23.37 15.88 8.46
C ARG A 116 22.58 16.80 7.52
N VAL A 117 21.63 16.25 6.77
CA VAL A 117 20.81 17.05 5.82
C VAL A 117 19.81 17.93 6.56
N ALA A 118 19.27 17.50 7.71
CA ALA A 118 18.35 18.31 8.51
C ALA A 118 18.98 19.63 9.00
N CYS A 119 20.31 19.65 9.24
CA CYS A 119 20.99 20.87 9.65
C CYS A 119 20.97 21.96 8.56
N TYR A 120 20.79 21.59 7.29
CA TYR A 120 20.75 22.53 6.16
C TYR A 120 19.55 23.48 6.20
N LYS A 121 18.46 23.08 6.88
CA LYS A 121 17.26 23.93 7.08
C LYS A 121 17.60 25.28 7.71
N ASN A 122 18.60 25.32 8.59
CA ASN A 122 18.97 26.49 9.36
C ASN A 122 20.13 27.29 8.74
N LEU A 123 20.57 26.93 7.53
CA LEU A 123 21.65 27.64 6.86
C LEU A 123 21.19 29.04 6.44
N LYS A 124 21.95 30.05 6.89
CA LYS A 124 21.75 31.43 6.48
C LYS A 124 21.95 31.56 4.96
N ARG A 125 20.93 32.07 4.27
CA ARG A 125 21.02 32.37 2.85
C ARG A 125 22.01 33.52 2.65
N PRO A 126 23.09 33.33 1.88
CA PRO A 126 23.99 34.42 1.56
C PRO A 126 23.30 35.43 0.65
N VAL A 127 23.87 36.63 0.57
CA VAL A 127 23.30 37.70 -0.25
C VAL A 127 23.29 37.30 -1.72
N HIS A 128 22.10 37.28 -2.32
CA HIS A 128 21.90 37.02 -3.73
C HIS A 128 21.19 38.21 -4.38
N CYS A 129 21.52 38.45 -5.65
CA CYS A 129 20.94 39.51 -6.44
C CYS A 129 19.46 39.21 -6.67
N ARG A 130 18.61 40.22 -6.42
CA ARG A 130 17.16 40.05 -6.54
C ARG A 130 16.69 39.83 -7.98
N LYS A 131 17.52 40.18 -8.98
CA LYS A 131 17.22 40.02 -10.42
C LYS A 131 17.62 38.62 -10.94
N CYS A 132 18.89 38.23 -10.79
CA CYS A 132 19.41 36.97 -11.35
C CYS A 132 19.56 35.81 -10.34
N ASP A 133 19.37 36.02 -9.04
CA ASP A 133 19.62 35.02 -7.98
C ASP A 133 21.06 34.49 -7.87
N HIS A 134 22.04 35.25 -8.35
CA HIS A 134 23.46 34.93 -8.17
C HIS A 134 24.06 35.70 -6.99
N LEU A 135 25.20 35.25 -6.48
CA LEU A 135 25.85 35.84 -5.31
C LEU A 135 26.17 37.33 -5.53
N GLY A 136 25.85 38.17 -4.55
CA GLY A 136 26.07 39.63 -4.59
C GLY A 136 24.78 40.43 -4.50
N THR A 137 24.90 41.76 -4.40
CA THR A 137 23.77 42.68 -4.47
C THR A 137 23.53 43.11 -5.92
N ILE A 138 22.32 43.61 -6.22
CA ILE A 138 22.05 44.18 -7.55
C ILE A 138 22.99 45.34 -7.87
N SER A 139 23.32 46.17 -6.88
CA SER A 139 24.26 47.28 -7.02
C SER A 139 25.68 46.79 -7.37
N SER A 140 26.17 45.72 -6.73
CA SER A 140 27.48 45.15 -7.06
C SER A 140 27.52 44.62 -8.49
N HIS A 141 26.43 44.01 -8.97
CA HIS A 141 26.38 43.50 -10.35
C HIS A 141 26.27 44.62 -11.39
N SER A 142 25.60 45.74 -11.08
CA SER A 142 25.57 46.89 -11.97
C SER A 142 26.93 47.56 -12.14
N LEU A 143 27.81 47.47 -11.14
CA LEU A 143 29.16 48.04 -11.17
C LEU A 143 30.17 47.07 -11.79
N ASP A 144 30.26 45.85 -11.27
CA ASP A 144 31.34 44.89 -11.58
C ASP A 144 30.93 43.80 -12.57
N GLY A 145 29.63 43.74 -12.92
CA GLY A 145 29.06 42.63 -13.69
C GLY A 145 28.73 41.42 -12.82
N CYS A 146 27.80 40.59 -13.29
CA CYS A 146 27.55 39.28 -12.68
C CYS A 146 28.40 38.20 -13.37
N TYR A 147 29.18 37.45 -12.59
CA TYR A 147 30.03 36.36 -13.08
C TYR A 147 29.26 35.27 -13.85
N LEU A 148 28.03 34.94 -13.44
CA LEU A 148 27.23 33.88 -14.06
C LEU A 148 26.32 34.38 -15.19
N CYS A 149 25.94 35.65 -15.19
CA CYS A 149 25.20 36.26 -16.31
C CYS A 149 26.14 36.73 -17.42
N HIS A 150 27.41 37.02 -17.09
CA HIS A 150 28.37 37.71 -17.94
C HIS A 150 27.89 39.10 -18.42
N THR A 151 26.98 39.72 -17.67
CA THR A 151 26.41 41.04 -17.97
C THR A 151 26.38 41.92 -16.72
N CYS A 152 26.47 43.24 -16.91
CA CYS A 152 26.20 44.24 -15.88
C CYS A 152 24.70 44.50 -15.70
N ASP A 153 23.91 44.28 -16.74
CA ASP A 153 22.46 44.18 -16.65
C ASP A 153 22.04 42.71 -16.52
N CYS A 154 22.01 42.22 -15.28
CA CYS A 154 21.71 40.83 -14.94
C CYS A 154 20.48 40.28 -15.68
N TYR A 155 20.54 39.03 -16.15
CA TYR A 155 19.36 38.34 -16.69
C TYR A 155 18.31 38.07 -15.60
N ASP A 156 17.03 38.14 -15.98
CA ASP A 156 15.94 37.60 -15.16
C ASP A 156 16.05 36.06 -15.12
N LYS A 157 15.64 35.43 -14.01
CA LYS A 157 15.59 33.96 -13.88
C LYS A 157 14.72 33.28 -14.94
N LYS A 158 13.77 34.00 -15.54
CA LYS A 158 12.91 33.51 -16.63
C LYS A 158 13.58 33.59 -18.00
N SER A 159 14.73 34.26 -18.11
CA SER A 159 15.47 34.37 -19.38
C SER A 159 16.02 33.03 -19.82
N SER A 160 15.99 32.76 -21.12
CA SER A 160 16.62 31.56 -21.71
C SER A 160 18.13 31.51 -21.50
N SER A 161 18.77 32.68 -21.35
CA SER A 161 20.22 32.80 -21.08
C SER A 161 20.56 32.68 -19.59
N TRP A 162 19.57 32.50 -18.71
CA TRP A 162 19.82 32.38 -17.28
C TRP A 162 20.43 31.02 -16.93
N ARG A 163 21.39 31.04 -15.99
CA ARG A 163 22.05 29.84 -15.47
C ARG A 163 21.78 29.69 -13.98
N PRO A 164 21.62 28.47 -13.45
CA PRO A 164 21.41 28.27 -12.02
C PRO A 164 22.63 28.69 -11.20
N CYS A 165 22.36 29.23 -10.00
CA CYS A 165 23.41 29.55 -9.05
C CYS A 165 24.12 28.29 -8.54
N LEU A 166 25.45 28.29 -8.53
CA LEU A 166 26.28 27.14 -8.13
C LEU A 166 26.74 27.18 -6.67
N CYS A 167 26.18 28.08 -5.86
CA CYS A 167 26.62 28.26 -4.48
C CYS A 167 26.23 27.06 -3.58
N GLN A 168 27.02 26.83 -2.53
CA GLN A 168 26.78 25.72 -1.59
C GLN A 168 25.39 25.80 -0.93
N TRP A 169 24.88 27.01 -0.68
CA TRP A 169 23.54 27.19 -0.10
C TRP A 169 22.45 26.62 -1.01
N HIS A 170 22.47 26.94 -2.31
CA HIS A 170 21.50 26.37 -3.26
C HIS A 170 21.61 24.85 -3.39
N LYS A 171 22.84 24.32 -3.42
CA LYS A 171 23.08 22.86 -3.45
C LYS A 171 22.47 22.17 -2.23
N ARG A 172 22.79 22.65 -1.03
CA ARG A 172 22.29 22.09 0.25
C ARG A 172 20.79 22.29 0.45
N ASN A 173 20.25 23.44 0.05
CA ASN A 173 18.82 23.72 0.15
C ASN A 173 18.02 22.80 -0.80
N LYS A 174 18.54 22.51 -2.00
CA LYS A 174 17.95 21.54 -2.92
C LYS A 174 17.97 20.13 -2.32
N GLU A 175 19.09 19.73 -1.75
CA GLU A 175 19.23 18.43 -1.07
C GLU A 175 18.27 18.29 0.12
N TYR A 176 18.20 19.29 0.99
CA TYR A 176 17.22 19.34 2.08
C TYR A 176 15.79 19.25 1.55
N ALA A 177 15.44 20.01 0.51
CA ALA A 177 14.09 19.99 -0.06
C ALA A 177 13.69 18.57 -0.50
N THR A 178 14.60 17.81 -1.14
CA THR A 178 14.33 16.43 -1.58
C THR A 178 14.09 15.45 -0.43
N LYS A 179 14.69 15.67 0.74
CA LYS A 179 14.57 14.77 1.91
C LYS A 179 13.69 15.34 3.03
N SER A 180 13.17 16.55 2.86
CA SER A 180 12.48 17.28 3.92
C SER A 180 11.24 16.55 4.44
N LEU A 181 10.51 15.85 3.57
CA LEU A 181 9.37 15.02 3.97
C LEU A 181 9.79 13.90 4.91
N GLU A 182 10.79 13.11 4.51
CA GLU A 182 11.34 12.02 5.31
C GLU A 182 11.90 12.52 6.65
N ILE A 183 12.68 13.60 6.64
CA ILE A 183 13.22 14.22 7.85
C ILE A 183 12.11 14.61 8.83
N ASN A 184 11.03 15.23 8.34
CA ASN A 184 9.92 15.66 9.18
C ASN A 184 9.12 14.48 9.74
N ILE A 185 8.90 13.43 8.94
CA ILE A 185 8.21 12.22 9.38
C ILE A 185 9.06 11.48 10.41
N ARG A 186 10.35 11.24 10.13
CA ARG A 186 11.30 10.62 11.06
C ARG A 186 11.34 11.35 12.39
N LYS A 187 11.41 12.68 12.39
CA LYS A 187 11.41 13.48 13.63
C LYS A 187 10.18 13.21 14.49
N LYS A 188 9.00 13.00 13.88
CA LYS A 188 7.76 12.66 14.59
C LYS A 188 7.71 11.20 15.00
N ALA A 189 8.13 10.29 14.13
CA ALA A 189 8.12 8.87 14.39
C ALA A 189 9.05 8.53 15.57
N CYS A 190 10.25 9.10 15.60
CA CYS A 190 11.23 8.87 16.65
C CYS A 190 10.88 9.48 18.02
N THR A 191 9.77 10.25 18.14
CA THR A 191 9.30 10.69 19.48
C THR A 191 8.69 9.56 20.28
N ASP A 192 8.10 8.57 19.60
CA ASP A 192 7.67 7.32 20.21
C ASP A 192 8.91 6.43 20.34
N PRO A 193 9.34 5.99 21.53
CA PRO A 193 10.55 5.17 21.70
C PRO A 193 10.46 3.79 21.03
N GLU A 194 9.26 3.24 20.85
CA GLU A 194 9.06 1.90 20.30
C GLU A 194 9.08 1.87 18.77
N PHE A 195 8.97 3.04 18.11
CA PHE A 195 8.98 3.10 16.65
C PHE A 195 10.38 2.90 16.04
N PRO A 196 10.54 2.10 14.97
CA PRO A 196 9.53 1.20 14.39
C PRO A 196 9.35 -0.05 15.26
N ASN A 197 8.09 -0.41 15.54
CA ASN A 197 7.79 -1.54 16.42
C ASN A 197 8.15 -2.86 15.73
N LYS A 198 9.19 -3.52 16.24
CA LYS A 198 9.74 -4.76 15.67
C LYS A 198 8.77 -5.92 15.81
N GLU A 199 8.04 -6.01 16.91
CA GLU A 199 7.09 -7.10 17.14
C GLU A 199 5.95 -7.07 16.12
N ILE A 200 5.45 -5.87 15.77
CA ILE A 200 4.45 -5.70 14.73
C ILE A 200 5.01 -6.10 13.35
N ILE A 201 6.24 -5.69 13.03
CA ILE A 201 6.89 -6.06 11.75
C ILE A 201 7.04 -7.58 11.65
N GLU A 202 7.58 -8.21 12.69
CA GLU A 202 7.78 -9.66 12.77
C GLU A 202 6.44 -10.40 12.67
N ALA A 203 5.39 -9.93 13.36
CA ALA A 203 4.06 -10.53 13.28
C ALA A 203 3.48 -10.50 11.86
N PHE A 204 3.75 -9.43 11.08
CA PHE A 204 3.32 -9.37 9.69
C PHE A 204 4.17 -10.23 8.76
N LEU A 205 5.50 -10.26 8.93
CA LEU A 205 6.41 -10.99 8.05
C LEU A 205 6.40 -12.50 8.30
N HIS A 206 6.37 -12.88 9.57
CA HIS A 206 6.47 -14.24 10.09
C HIS A 206 5.27 -14.59 10.97
N PRO A 207 4.03 -14.55 10.42
CA PRO A 207 2.87 -15.02 11.16
C PRO A 207 3.08 -16.49 11.54
N GLU A 208 2.79 -16.86 12.78
CA GLU A 208 3.03 -18.21 13.27
C GLU A 208 2.45 -19.25 12.29
N PRO A 209 3.24 -20.28 11.89
CA PRO A 209 2.79 -21.26 10.93
C PRO A 209 1.74 -22.15 11.60
N GLY A 210 0.46 -21.81 11.41
CA GLY A 210 -0.62 -22.69 11.84
C GLY A 210 -0.67 -24.01 11.05
N PHE A 211 0.01 -24.06 9.89
CA PHE A 211 -0.11 -25.16 8.92
C PHE A 211 1.17 -25.37 8.11
N THR A 212 1.52 -26.63 7.88
CA THR A 212 2.47 -27.05 6.83
C THR A 212 1.67 -27.63 5.65
N ASP A 213 2.19 -27.54 4.41
CA ASP A 213 1.51 -28.00 3.19
C ASP A 213 0.98 -29.45 3.32
N ASP A 214 1.77 -30.33 3.94
CA ASP A 214 1.42 -31.73 4.16
C ASP A 214 0.34 -31.97 5.24
N SER A 215 0.06 -30.97 6.10
CA SER A 215 -0.87 -31.11 7.23
C SER A 215 -2.33 -30.79 6.89
N LEU A 216 -2.59 -30.07 5.79
CA LEU A 216 -3.93 -29.61 5.42
C LEU A 216 -4.50 -30.41 4.24
N LYS A 217 -5.14 -31.54 4.55
CA LYS A 217 -6.02 -32.21 3.58
C LYS A 217 -7.40 -31.56 3.59
N ILE A 218 -7.57 -30.48 2.84
CA ILE A 218 -8.88 -29.86 2.63
C ILE A 218 -9.65 -30.66 1.59
N SER A 219 -10.78 -31.26 1.98
CA SER A 219 -11.69 -31.94 1.07
C SER A 219 -13.09 -31.34 1.17
N TRP A 220 -13.71 -31.11 0.03
CA TRP A 220 -15.12 -30.75 -0.03
C TRP A 220 -15.97 -32.02 0.05
N THR A 221 -16.93 -32.03 0.98
CA THR A 221 -17.89 -33.13 1.14
C THR A 221 -19.31 -32.63 0.97
N ARG A 222 -20.21 -33.54 0.61
CA ARG A 222 -21.64 -33.24 0.48
C ARG A 222 -22.22 -32.76 1.83
N PRO A 223 -22.96 -31.64 1.86
CA PRO A 223 -23.67 -31.22 3.05
C PRO A 223 -24.73 -32.26 3.46
N SER A 224 -24.77 -32.63 4.75
CA SER A 224 -25.78 -33.56 5.27
C SER A 224 -27.14 -32.86 5.42
N TYR A 225 -28.12 -33.33 4.65
CA TYR A 225 -29.49 -32.81 4.68
C TYR A 225 -30.09 -32.90 6.09
N ASP A 226 -29.98 -34.08 6.72
CA ASP A 226 -30.53 -34.34 8.05
C ASP A 226 -29.88 -33.42 9.10
N ASN A 227 -28.57 -33.22 9.03
CA ASN A 227 -27.87 -32.34 9.96
C ASN A 227 -28.31 -30.88 9.80
N ILE A 228 -28.44 -30.39 8.56
CA ILE A 228 -28.87 -29.01 8.32
C ILE A 228 -30.33 -28.81 8.74
N LYS A 229 -31.21 -29.79 8.48
CA LYS A 229 -32.61 -29.75 8.92
C LYS A 229 -32.70 -29.67 10.44
N VAL A 230 -31.95 -30.52 11.16
CA VAL A 230 -31.89 -30.51 12.63
C VAL A 230 -31.36 -29.18 13.16
N ILE A 231 -30.28 -28.63 12.58
CA ILE A 231 -29.73 -27.31 12.97
C ILE A 231 -30.76 -26.20 12.72
N GLY A 232 -31.44 -26.21 11.56
CA GLY A 232 -32.47 -25.24 11.23
C GLY A 232 -33.64 -25.26 12.20
N LEU A 233 -34.14 -26.44 12.55
CA LEU A 233 -35.22 -26.63 13.52
C LEU A 233 -34.82 -26.18 14.93
N LEU A 234 -33.65 -26.61 15.42
CA LEU A 234 -33.23 -26.41 16.80
C LEU A 234 -32.64 -25.01 17.07
N CYS A 235 -31.87 -24.46 16.13
CA CYS A 235 -31.15 -23.20 16.33
C CYS A 235 -31.87 -22.00 15.72
N TYR A 236 -32.70 -22.21 14.69
CA TYR A 236 -33.30 -21.12 13.91
C TYR A 236 -34.83 -21.19 13.81
N LEU A 237 -35.48 -22.15 14.50
CA LEU A 237 -36.93 -22.34 14.51
C LEU A 237 -37.54 -22.46 13.12
N TRP A 238 -36.79 -23.02 12.16
CA TRP A 238 -37.33 -23.31 10.84
C TRP A 238 -38.48 -24.30 10.98
N CYS A 239 -39.58 -24.10 10.25
CA CYS A 239 -40.51 -25.20 10.02
C CYS A 239 -39.96 -26.12 8.91
N ASP A 240 -40.48 -27.35 8.85
CA ASP A 240 -40.03 -28.37 7.89
C ASP A 240 -40.08 -27.91 6.42
N ASP A 241 -41.04 -27.05 6.08
CA ASP A 241 -41.19 -26.47 4.74
C ASP A 241 -40.05 -25.49 4.41
N VAL A 242 -39.68 -24.64 5.38
CA VAL A 242 -38.60 -23.65 5.21
C VAL A 242 -37.25 -24.34 5.06
N ALA A 243 -36.97 -25.34 5.90
CA ALA A 243 -35.74 -26.13 5.79
C ALA A 243 -35.62 -26.80 4.40
N SER A 244 -36.73 -27.33 3.88
CA SER A 244 -36.78 -27.99 2.58
C SER A 244 -36.54 -27.03 1.41
N ILE A 245 -37.09 -25.80 1.47
CA ILE A 245 -36.91 -24.77 0.43
C ILE A 245 -35.44 -24.33 0.34
N TYR A 246 -34.81 -23.98 1.48
CA TYR A 246 -33.41 -23.57 1.48
C TYR A 246 -32.49 -24.71 1.02
N LEU A 247 -32.75 -25.94 1.46
CA LEU A 247 -31.94 -27.11 1.10
C LEU A 247 -32.07 -27.53 -0.37
N GLN A 248 -33.25 -27.42 -0.98
CA GLN A 248 -33.43 -27.70 -2.41
C GLN A 248 -32.59 -26.79 -3.30
N ALA A 249 -32.43 -25.52 -2.94
CA ALA A 249 -31.58 -24.58 -3.68
C ALA A 249 -30.10 -25.00 -3.67
N PHE A 250 -29.60 -25.54 -2.55
CA PHE A 250 -28.24 -26.07 -2.44
C PHE A 250 -28.05 -27.41 -3.18
N LEU A 251 -29.06 -28.29 -3.14
CA LEU A 251 -29.00 -29.59 -3.80
C LEU A 251 -28.95 -29.48 -5.33
N HIS A 252 -29.67 -28.52 -5.94
CA HIS A 252 -29.69 -28.34 -7.40
C HIS A 252 -28.33 -27.93 -7.98
N GLU A 253 -27.61 -27.01 -7.35
CA GLU A 253 -26.26 -26.60 -7.77
C GLU A 253 -25.21 -27.71 -7.52
N HIS A 254 -25.40 -28.55 -6.50
CA HIS A 254 -24.47 -29.61 -6.16
C HIS A 254 -24.66 -30.89 -7.00
N LEU A 255 -25.88 -31.21 -7.44
CA LEU A 255 -26.12 -32.28 -8.42
C LEU A 255 -25.46 -31.97 -9.78
N TYR A 256 -25.29 -30.68 -10.12
CA TYR A 256 -24.52 -30.24 -11.29
C TYR A 256 -23.00 -30.43 -11.17
N TRP A 257 -22.48 -30.61 -9.95
CA TRP A 257 -21.05 -30.84 -9.68
C TRP A 257 -20.61 -32.30 -9.88
N GLU A 258 -21.53 -33.26 -9.75
CA GLU A 258 -21.24 -34.70 -9.92
C GLU A 258 -21.17 -35.13 -11.40
N ASP A 259 -21.79 -34.37 -12.30
CA ASP A 259 -21.78 -34.64 -13.74
C ASP A 259 -20.48 -34.06 -14.34
N ASP A 260 -19.44 -34.91 -14.49
CA ASP A 260 -18.01 -34.71 -14.83
C ASP A 260 -17.61 -33.76 -15.99
N ARG A 261 -18.48 -32.82 -16.41
CA ARG A 261 -18.29 -31.90 -17.55
C ARG A 261 -17.48 -30.64 -17.24
N ILE A 262 -16.91 -30.49 -16.05
CA ILE A 262 -15.97 -29.41 -15.72
C ILE A 262 -14.60 -30.00 -15.41
N ASN A 263 -13.64 -29.72 -16.29
CA ASN A 263 -12.24 -30.09 -16.15
C ASN A 263 -11.67 -29.53 -14.82
N LYS A 264 -11.40 -30.42 -13.85
CA LYS A 264 -11.09 -30.16 -12.43
C LYS A 264 -9.78 -29.38 -12.16
N LYS A 265 -9.18 -28.73 -13.17
CA LYS A 265 -7.99 -27.86 -13.05
C LYS A 265 -8.23 -26.37 -13.24
N LYS A 266 -9.49 -25.94 -13.42
CA LYS A 266 -9.85 -24.52 -13.39
C LYS A 266 -11.21 -24.38 -12.71
N VAL A 267 -11.23 -23.87 -11.48
CA VAL A 267 -12.45 -23.32 -10.89
C VAL A 267 -12.84 -22.11 -11.74
N LEU A 268 -13.73 -22.34 -12.69
CA LEU A 268 -14.30 -21.29 -13.52
C LEU A 268 -15.48 -20.69 -12.75
N MET A 269 -15.26 -19.54 -12.11
CA MET A 269 -16.33 -18.56 -11.83
C MET A 269 -16.93 -18.08 -13.17
N LYS A 270 -17.67 -18.95 -13.87
CA LYS A 270 -18.16 -18.66 -15.24
C LYS A 270 -19.55 -18.05 -15.30
N ARG A 271 -20.21 -17.77 -14.16
CA ARG A 271 -21.62 -17.33 -14.17
C ARG A 271 -21.97 -16.09 -13.34
N LEU A 272 -20.98 -15.31 -12.89
CA LEU A 272 -21.23 -13.97 -12.34
C LEU A 272 -20.82 -12.81 -13.27
N PHE A 273 -20.06 -13.08 -14.33
CA PHE A 273 -19.73 -12.07 -15.34
C PHE A 273 -20.61 -12.25 -16.57
N ARG A 274 -21.79 -11.60 -16.57
CA ARG A 274 -22.30 -11.12 -17.86
C ARG A 274 -21.32 -10.06 -18.32
N HIS A 275 -20.58 -10.37 -19.38
CA HIS A 275 -19.83 -9.39 -20.17
C HIS A 275 -20.73 -8.17 -20.43
N GLN A 276 -20.43 -7.04 -19.79
CA GLN A 276 -20.66 -5.74 -20.39
C GLN A 276 -19.31 -5.22 -20.83
N SER A 277 -18.95 -5.62 -22.05
CA SER A 277 -18.02 -4.90 -22.89
C SER A 277 -18.51 -3.46 -23.07
N TYR A 278 -17.87 -2.52 -22.39
CA TYR A 278 -17.84 -1.11 -22.80
C TYR A 278 -16.38 -0.65 -22.88
N LEU A 279 -15.86 -0.84 -24.10
CA LEU A 279 -15.10 0.15 -24.87
C LEU A 279 -13.92 0.87 -24.19
N GLN A 280 -12.72 0.47 -24.64
CA GLN A 280 -11.78 1.43 -25.22
C GLN A 280 -12.57 2.45 -26.07
N LYS A 281 -12.45 3.73 -25.72
CA LYS A 281 -12.46 4.84 -26.67
C LYS A 281 -11.82 6.06 -26.00
N SER A 282 -10.67 6.44 -26.59
CA SER A 282 -10.06 7.78 -26.67
C SER A 282 -9.79 8.55 -25.39
#